data_AF-A0AA95H9S0-F1
#
_entry.id   AF-A0AA95H9S0-F1
#
_cell.length_a   1.000
_cell.length_b   1.000
_cell.length_c   1.000
_cell.angle_alpha   90.00
_cell.angle_beta   90.00
_cell.angle_gamma   90.00
#
_symmetry.space_group_name_H-M   'P 1'
#
loop_
_entity.id
_entity.type
_entity.pdbx_description
1 polymer ?
#
loop_
_entity_poly.entity_id
_entity_poly.type
_entity_poly.pdbx_seq_one_letter_code
_entity_poly.pdbx_strand_id
1 'polypeptide(L)'
;MAANTSPLIIMSPYTINAPVTSALENLQHLLSTDLLPENEGYTVNKVLIYRLQMLVKQYSPQTIIALAIKARAQPALRTVALLLMRELTRCTHNTEHSQLIAPALVSIMQHPEDLTDFVDIYWLETKQPLTKQVKKAFTLALQKFDDAQLAQCSNKQQRKLRDILRLVHPKPKTAAQANTWRLLTSA
;
A
#
# COMPACT_ATOMS: atom_id res chain seq x y z
N MET A 1 -13.73 35.06 47.16
CA MET A 1 -13.69 35.04 45.67
C MET A 1 -12.39 34.38 45.25
N ALA A 2 -12.43 33.07 44.96
CA ALA A 2 -11.27 32.35 44.44
C ALA A 2 -11.61 31.91 43.01
N ALA A 3 -10.82 32.39 42.05
CA ALA A 3 -10.89 31.97 40.66
C ALA A 3 -10.41 30.51 40.57
N ASN A 4 -11.30 29.61 40.17
CA ASN A 4 -10.93 28.24 39.83
C ASN A 4 -10.99 28.08 38.31
N THR A 5 -9.84 28.24 37.68
CA THR A 5 -9.59 27.98 36.26
C THR A 5 -9.39 26.47 36.10
N SER A 6 -10.47 25.72 35.90
CA SER A 6 -10.36 24.31 35.50
C SER A 6 -9.87 24.23 34.04
N PRO A 7 -8.83 23.42 33.74
CA PRO A 7 -8.26 23.35 32.40
C PRO A 7 -9.25 22.67 31.44
N LEU A 8 -9.35 23.19 30.23
CA LEU A 8 -10.06 22.56 29.11
C LEU A 8 -9.49 21.17 28.88
N ILE A 9 -10.29 20.14 29.18
CA ILE A 9 -10.03 18.76 28.77
C ILE A 9 -10.06 18.73 27.24
N ILE A 10 -8.88 18.69 26.62
CA ILE A 10 -8.76 18.33 25.21
C ILE A 10 -9.11 16.84 25.13
N MET A 11 -10.35 16.55 24.73
CA MET A 11 -10.79 15.20 24.37
C MET A 11 -9.89 14.67 23.26
N SER A 12 -8.94 13.80 23.62
CA SER A 12 -8.26 12.92 22.67
C SER A 12 -9.21 11.76 22.37
N PRO A 13 -9.72 11.58 21.14
CA PRO A 13 -10.69 10.53 20.84
C PRO A 13 -10.06 9.14 20.68
N TYR A 14 -8.75 8.99 20.86
CA TYR A 14 -8.05 7.74 20.60
C TYR A 14 -8.09 6.79 21.79
N THR A 15 -9.24 6.14 21.95
CA THR A 15 -9.38 4.96 22.80
C THR A 15 -8.61 3.80 22.16
N ILE A 16 -7.74 3.19 22.97
CA ILE A 16 -6.82 2.08 22.71
C ILE A 16 -7.47 0.76 22.19
N ASN A 17 -8.79 0.73 21.95
CA ASN A 17 -9.58 -0.48 21.65
C ASN A 17 -10.68 -0.26 20.58
N ALA A 18 -10.59 0.76 19.72
CA ALA A 18 -11.64 0.96 18.69
C ALA A 18 -11.68 -0.22 17.70
N PRO A 19 -12.89 -0.76 17.37
CA PRO A 19 -13.03 -1.89 16.44
C PRO A 19 -12.57 -1.52 15.03
N VAL A 20 -12.13 -2.51 14.24
CA VAL A 20 -11.65 -2.32 12.85
C VAL A 20 -12.67 -1.60 11.96
N THR A 21 -13.96 -1.75 12.24
CA THR A 21 -15.04 -1.02 11.55
C THR A 21 -14.94 0.49 11.77
N SER A 22 -14.68 0.94 13.00
CA SER A 22 -14.44 2.35 13.32
C SER A 22 -13.15 2.86 12.66
N ALA A 23 -12.11 2.04 12.56
CA ALA A 23 -10.89 2.42 11.84
C ALA A 23 -11.14 2.61 10.33
N LEU A 24 -11.97 1.78 9.71
CA LEU A 24 -12.35 1.93 8.30
C LEU A 24 -13.22 3.16 8.05
N GLU A 25 -14.20 3.40 8.92
CA GLU A 25 -15.03 4.62 8.88
C GLU A 25 -14.16 5.88 9.05
N ASN A 26 -13.20 5.84 9.97
CA ASN A 26 -12.22 6.91 10.15
C ASN A 26 -11.37 7.11 8.89
N LEU A 27 -10.93 6.04 8.21
CA LEU A 27 -10.20 6.14 6.94
C LEU A 27 -11.07 6.73 5.82
N GLN A 28 -12.34 6.33 5.72
CA GLN A 28 -13.28 6.87 4.76
C GLN A 28 -13.51 8.37 5.00
N HIS A 29 -13.76 8.77 6.24
CA HIS A 29 -13.90 10.19 6.61
C HIS A 29 -12.61 10.98 6.30
N LEU A 30 -11.45 10.39 6.60
CA LEU A 30 -10.13 10.94 6.29
C LEU A 30 -9.97 11.24 4.80
N LEU A 31 -10.41 10.33 3.94
CA LEU A 31 -10.32 10.51 2.50
C LEU A 31 -11.34 11.51 1.97
N SER A 32 -12.54 11.55 2.56
CA SER A 32 -13.54 12.60 2.26
C SER A 32 -13.07 14.01 2.65
N THR A 33 -12.12 14.14 3.58
CA THR A 33 -11.57 15.44 4.01
C THR A 33 -10.22 15.79 3.39
N ASP A 34 -9.38 14.80 3.05
CA ASP A 34 -7.98 15.02 2.65
C ASP A 34 -7.62 14.58 1.21
N LEU A 35 -8.54 14.01 0.41
CA LEU A 35 -8.30 13.72 -1.01
C LEU A 35 -8.64 14.94 -1.88
N LEU A 36 -7.62 15.50 -2.52
CA LEU A 36 -7.82 16.35 -3.70
C LEU A 36 -8.37 15.49 -4.86
N PRO A 37 -9.25 16.05 -5.72
CA PRO A 37 -9.81 15.34 -6.85
C PRO A 37 -8.70 14.86 -7.80
N GLU A 38 -8.89 13.66 -8.37
CA GLU A 38 -7.88 12.83 -9.06
C GLU A 38 -7.30 13.40 -10.38
N ASN A 39 -7.39 14.71 -10.64
CA ASN A 39 -7.05 15.28 -11.94
C ASN A 39 -5.63 15.85 -12.08
N GLU A 40 -4.82 15.96 -11.02
CA GLU A 40 -3.45 16.49 -11.15
C GLU A 40 -2.44 15.80 -10.22
N GLY A 41 -1.95 14.62 -10.63
CA GLY A 41 -0.70 14.06 -10.11
C GLY A 41 -0.73 13.53 -8.66
N TYR A 42 0.34 12.81 -8.31
CA TYR A 42 0.53 12.20 -7.00
C TYR A 42 0.77 13.26 -5.90
N THR A 43 -0.28 13.92 -5.43
CA THR A 43 -0.25 14.67 -4.17
C THR A 43 -0.93 13.86 -3.08
N VAL A 44 -0.27 12.77 -2.66
CA VAL A 44 -0.64 12.10 -1.41
C VAL A 44 -0.42 13.11 -0.28
N ASN A 45 -1.48 13.47 0.41
CA ASN A 45 -1.43 14.44 1.49
C ASN A 45 -0.48 13.95 2.60
N LYS A 46 0.54 14.75 2.95
CA LYS A 46 1.50 14.42 4.02
C LYS A 46 0.79 14.13 5.35
N VAL A 47 -0.35 14.78 5.60
CA VAL A 47 -1.20 14.56 6.79
C VAL A 47 -1.78 13.14 6.79
N LEU A 48 -2.25 12.65 5.64
CA LEU A 48 -2.75 11.28 5.49
C LEU A 48 -1.63 10.26 5.79
N ILE A 49 -0.44 10.45 5.21
CA ILE A 49 0.71 9.55 5.47
C ILE A 49 1.04 9.52 6.96
N TYR A 50 1.12 10.68 7.61
CA TYR A 50 1.40 10.76 9.04
C TYR A 50 0.34 10.05 9.90
N ARG A 51 -0.95 10.22 9.58
CA ARG A 51 -2.04 9.55 10.29
C ARG A 51 -2.01 8.04 10.11
N LEU A 52 -1.72 7.55 8.89
CA LEU A 52 -1.55 6.12 8.63
C LEU A 52 -0.34 5.54 9.38
N GLN A 53 0.77 6.29 9.48
CA GLN A 53 1.93 5.91 10.29
C GLN A 53 1.57 5.73 11.77
N MET A 54 0.77 6.65 12.33
CA MET A 54 0.31 6.52 13.71
C MET A 54 -0.61 5.32 13.88
N LEU A 55 -1.55 5.12 12.96
CA LEU A 55 -2.47 3.99 12.98
C LEU A 55 -1.72 2.65 12.96
N VAL A 56 -0.73 2.48 12.09
CA VAL A 56 0.07 1.25 12.01
C VAL A 56 0.85 0.96 13.31
N LYS A 57 1.24 1.98 14.06
CA LYS A 57 1.93 1.80 15.36
C LYS A 57 0.97 1.44 16.50
N GLN A 58 -0.32 1.73 16.36
CA GLN A 58 -1.31 1.53 17.42
C GLN A 58 -1.93 0.12 17.40
N TYR A 59 -2.00 -0.52 16.23
CA TYR A 59 -2.67 -1.80 16.07
C TYR A 59 -1.71 -2.93 15.70
N SER A 60 -2.12 -4.18 15.97
CA SER A 60 -1.33 -5.35 15.58
C SER A 60 -1.16 -5.43 14.05
N PRO A 61 -0.05 -6.01 13.55
CA PRO A 61 0.16 -6.21 12.12
C PRO A 61 -1.00 -6.91 11.41
N GLN A 62 -1.61 -7.91 12.06
CA GLN A 62 -2.74 -8.67 11.53
C GLN A 62 -3.98 -7.78 11.37
N THR A 63 -4.23 -6.89 12.32
CA THR A 63 -5.33 -5.91 12.25
C THR A 63 -5.13 -4.96 11.07
N ILE A 64 -3.90 -4.46 10.87
CA ILE A 64 -3.57 -3.57 9.74
C ILE A 64 -3.76 -4.29 8.39
N ILE A 65 -3.33 -5.55 8.30
CA ILE A 65 -3.53 -6.36 7.08
C ILE A 65 -5.01 -6.54 6.78
N ALA A 66 -5.82 -6.89 7.80
CA ALA A 66 -7.26 -7.03 7.62
C ALA A 66 -7.91 -5.71 7.17
N LEU A 67 -7.44 -4.57 7.69
CA LEU A 67 -7.90 -3.25 7.29
C LEU A 67 -7.51 -2.94 5.84
N ALA A 68 -6.27 -3.23 5.44
CA ALA A 68 -5.81 -3.01 4.06
C ALA A 68 -6.59 -3.87 3.05
N ILE A 69 -6.90 -5.13 3.38
CA ILE A 69 -7.73 -6.00 2.54
C ILE A 69 -9.14 -5.44 2.39
N LYS A 70 -9.77 -5.00 3.49
CA LYS A 70 -11.10 -4.35 3.45
C LYS A 70 -11.08 -3.07 2.63
N ALA A 71 -10.04 -2.24 2.79
CA ALA A 71 -9.86 -1.02 2.01
C ALA A 71 -9.74 -1.35 0.51
N ARG A 72 -8.96 -2.37 0.14
CA ARG A 72 -8.75 -2.71 -1.27
C ARG A 72 -10.03 -3.09 -2.02
N ALA A 73 -11.05 -3.58 -1.32
CA ALA A 73 -12.36 -3.89 -1.90
C ALA A 73 -13.12 -2.63 -2.38
N GLN A 74 -12.71 -1.44 -1.96
CA GLN A 74 -13.30 -0.16 -2.35
C GLN A 74 -12.34 0.58 -3.28
N PRO A 75 -12.73 0.89 -4.54
CA PRO A 75 -11.85 1.57 -5.50
C PRO A 75 -11.25 2.87 -4.96
N ALA A 76 -12.05 3.68 -4.26
CA ALA A 76 -11.63 4.95 -3.65
C ALA A 76 -10.55 4.80 -2.55
N LEU A 77 -10.40 3.61 -1.97
CA LEU A 77 -9.45 3.34 -0.89
C LEU A 77 -8.21 2.57 -1.37
N ARG A 78 -8.05 2.34 -2.69
CA ARG A 78 -6.94 1.57 -3.26
C ARG A 78 -5.58 2.10 -2.81
N THR A 79 -5.37 3.40 -2.96
CA THR A 79 -4.13 4.08 -2.55
C THR A 79 -3.88 3.94 -1.04
N VAL A 80 -4.93 4.00 -0.22
CA VAL A 80 -4.82 3.81 1.23
C VAL A 80 -4.42 2.40 1.60
N ALA A 81 -4.98 1.39 0.93
CA ALA A 81 -4.58 0.00 1.15
C ALA A 81 -3.08 -0.21 0.90
N LEU A 82 -2.56 0.38 -0.19
CA LEU A 82 -1.14 0.32 -0.53
C LEU A 82 -0.27 1.09 0.49
N LEU A 83 -0.70 2.28 0.94
CA LEU A 83 -0.01 3.07 1.95
C LEU A 83 0.04 2.37 3.32
N LEU A 84 -1.06 1.76 3.76
CA LEU A 84 -1.09 0.95 5.00
C LEU A 84 -0.05 -0.16 4.94
N MET A 85 0.03 -0.88 3.82
CA MET A 85 1.01 -1.95 3.65
C MET A 85 2.44 -1.43 3.55
N ARG A 86 2.67 -0.26 2.94
CA ARG A 86 3.98 0.42 2.93
C ARG A 86 4.44 0.72 4.37
N GLU A 87 3.61 1.36 5.17
CA GLU A 87 3.97 1.70 6.56
C GLU A 87 4.14 0.44 7.42
N LEU A 88 3.28 -0.56 7.25
CA LEU A 88 3.43 -1.82 7.97
C LEU A 88 4.74 -2.54 7.61
N THR A 89 5.13 -2.53 6.33
CA THR A 89 6.40 -3.10 5.87
C THR A 89 7.60 -2.44 6.55
N ARG A 90 7.55 -1.11 6.75
CA ARG A 90 8.61 -0.36 7.43
C ARG A 90 8.68 -0.70 8.92
N CYS A 91 7.54 -0.78 9.60
CA CYS A 91 7.48 -1.10 11.03
C CYS A 91 7.92 -2.53 11.35
N THR A 92 7.74 -3.48 10.42
CA THR A 92 7.94 -4.92 10.70
C THR A 92 9.20 -5.51 10.07
N HIS A 93 10.01 -4.74 9.33
CA HIS A 93 11.13 -5.22 8.50
C HIS A 93 12.09 -6.21 9.19
N ASN A 94 12.39 -5.99 10.47
CA ASN A 94 13.33 -6.81 11.26
C ASN A 94 12.63 -7.60 12.38
N THR A 95 11.35 -7.92 12.20
CA THR A 95 10.55 -8.66 13.18
C THR A 95 10.04 -9.97 12.59
N GLU A 96 9.57 -10.86 13.47
CA GLU A 96 8.89 -12.10 13.06
C GLU A 96 7.65 -11.85 12.18
N HIS A 97 6.99 -10.69 12.34
CA HIS A 97 5.82 -10.31 11.57
C HIS A 97 6.13 -9.90 10.12
N SER A 98 7.41 -9.72 9.76
CA SER A 98 7.81 -9.43 8.36
C SER A 98 7.27 -10.48 7.38
N GLN A 99 7.13 -11.73 7.81
CA GLN A 99 6.64 -12.83 6.97
C GLN A 99 5.18 -12.66 6.53
N LEU A 100 4.40 -11.84 7.24
CA LEU A 100 3.00 -11.54 6.92
C LEU A 100 2.86 -10.56 5.74
N ILE A 101 3.91 -9.79 5.44
CA ILE A 101 3.87 -8.73 4.42
C ILE A 101 3.67 -9.30 3.02
N ALA A 102 4.44 -10.33 2.65
CA ALA A 102 4.37 -10.89 1.31
C ALA A 102 2.97 -11.43 0.93
N PRO A 103 2.33 -12.31 1.73
CA PRO A 103 0.99 -12.80 1.40
C PRO A 103 -0.06 -11.68 1.44
N ALA A 104 0.06 -10.71 2.36
CA ALA A 104 -0.86 -9.58 2.43
C ALA A 104 -0.78 -8.68 1.19
N LEU A 105 0.43 -8.31 0.74
CA LEU A 105 0.62 -7.53 -0.49
C LEU A 105 0.07 -8.27 -1.72
N VAL A 106 0.31 -9.57 -1.84
CA VAL A 106 -0.22 -10.39 -2.95
C VAL A 106 -1.75 -10.42 -2.95
N SER A 107 -2.39 -10.38 -1.78
CA SER A 107 -3.84 -10.35 -1.66
C SER A 107 -4.43 -9.02 -2.14
N ILE A 108 -3.77 -7.89 -1.86
CA ILE A 108 -4.28 -6.57 -2.25
C ILE A 108 -3.84 -6.12 -3.65
N MET A 109 -2.78 -6.70 -4.21
CA MET A 109 -2.34 -6.44 -5.59
C MET A 109 -3.20 -7.26 -6.56
N GLN A 110 -4.20 -6.59 -7.13
CA GLN A 110 -5.18 -7.19 -8.03
C GLN A 110 -4.89 -6.87 -9.50
N HIS A 111 -4.19 -5.77 -9.78
CA HIS A 111 -3.80 -5.36 -11.13
C HIS A 111 -2.31 -5.04 -11.23
N PRO A 112 -1.69 -5.10 -12.44
CA PRO A 112 -0.28 -4.78 -12.61
C PRO A 112 0.09 -3.36 -12.20
N GLU A 113 -0.81 -2.38 -12.39
CA GLU A 113 -0.57 -1.00 -11.95
C GLU A 113 -0.40 -0.88 -10.44
N ASP A 114 -1.01 -1.77 -9.63
CA ASP A 114 -0.85 -1.76 -8.18
C ASP A 114 0.61 -1.96 -7.77
N LEU A 115 1.40 -2.71 -8.56
CA LEU A 115 2.84 -2.89 -8.33
C LEU A 115 3.59 -1.59 -8.62
N THR A 116 3.26 -0.93 -9.72
CA THR A 116 3.90 0.33 -10.12
C THR A 116 3.58 1.47 -9.17
N ASP A 117 2.32 1.53 -8.72
CA ASP A 117 1.84 2.51 -7.75
C ASP A 117 2.46 2.23 -6.37
N PHE A 118 2.59 0.94 -5.98
CA PHE A 118 3.28 0.58 -4.75
C PHE A 118 4.75 1.05 -4.75
N VAL A 119 5.46 0.90 -5.87
CA VAL A 119 6.84 1.39 -6.02
C VAL A 119 6.90 2.91 -5.86
N ASP A 120 5.97 3.63 -6.50
CA ASP A 120 5.90 5.09 -6.38
C ASP A 120 5.71 5.52 -4.93
N ILE A 121 4.74 4.93 -4.22
CA ILE A 121 4.52 5.27 -2.82
C ILE A 121 5.70 4.84 -1.94
N TYR A 122 6.32 3.70 -2.22
CA TYR A 122 7.44 3.17 -1.43
C TYR A 122 8.63 4.13 -1.41
N TRP A 123 8.86 4.84 -2.53
CA TRP A 123 9.94 5.81 -2.70
C TRP A 123 9.53 7.29 -2.54
N LEU A 124 8.33 7.60 -2.01
CA LEU A 124 7.88 9.00 -1.82
C LEU A 124 8.86 9.90 -1.06
N GLU A 125 9.50 9.36 -0.02
CA GLU A 125 10.44 10.14 0.81
C GLU A 125 11.88 9.97 0.35
N THR A 126 12.28 8.74 0.05
CA THR A 126 13.66 8.39 -0.29
C THR A 126 13.69 7.09 -1.09
N LYS A 127 14.57 7.05 -2.08
CA LYS A 127 14.86 5.84 -2.84
C LYS A 127 15.71 4.90 -1.99
N GLN A 128 15.18 3.71 -1.74
CA GLN A 128 15.82 2.68 -0.92
C GLN A 128 15.57 1.28 -1.50
N PRO A 129 16.43 0.29 -1.20
CA PRO A 129 16.23 -1.08 -1.66
C PRO A 129 14.88 -1.64 -1.19
N LEU A 130 14.16 -2.35 -2.08
CA LEU A 130 12.95 -3.07 -1.68
C LEU A 130 13.31 -4.19 -0.69
N THR A 131 12.48 -4.34 0.33
CA THR A 131 12.63 -5.42 1.33
C THR A 131 12.47 -6.79 0.68
N LYS A 132 13.04 -7.82 1.29
CA LYS A 132 12.90 -9.21 0.81
C LYS A 132 11.44 -9.62 0.64
N GLN A 133 10.56 -9.18 1.53
CA GLN A 133 9.14 -9.51 1.52
C GLN A 133 8.38 -8.78 0.41
N VAL A 134 8.73 -7.52 0.14
CA VAL A 134 8.17 -6.78 -1.02
C VAL A 134 8.60 -7.43 -2.32
N LYS A 135 9.88 -7.77 -2.48
CA LYS A 135 10.36 -8.50 -3.68
C LYS A 135 9.63 -9.82 -3.85
N LYS A 136 9.48 -10.60 -2.77
CA LYS A 136 8.72 -11.86 -2.78
C LYS A 136 7.25 -11.62 -3.19
N ALA A 137 6.61 -10.59 -2.67
CA ALA A 137 5.23 -10.24 -3.04
C ALA A 137 5.12 -9.93 -4.53
N PHE A 138 6.03 -9.12 -5.07
CA PHE A 138 6.04 -8.74 -6.47
C PHE A 138 6.24 -9.95 -7.39
N THR A 139 7.17 -10.86 -7.06
CA THR A 139 7.35 -12.11 -7.81
C THR A 139 6.05 -12.92 -7.86
N LEU A 140 5.38 -13.08 -6.73
CA LEU A 140 4.13 -13.84 -6.65
C LEU A 140 2.96 -13.12 -7.35
N ALA A 141 2.89 -11.80 -7.24
CA ALA A 141 1.85 -11.00 -7.88
C ALA A 141 1.96 -11.01 -9.40
N LEU A 142 3.18 -10.86 -9.95
CA LEU A 142 3.42 -10.94 -11.39
C LEU A 142 2.98 -12.28 -11.98
N GLN A 143 3.15 -13.37 -11.24
CA GLN A 143 2.71 -14.69 -11.66
C GLN A 143 1.18 -14.89 -11.65
N LYS A 144 0.40 -13.93 -11.12
CA LYS A 144 -1.08 -13.94 -11.15
C LYS A 144 -1.64 -13.23 -12.37
N PHE A 145 -0.93 -12.24 -12.92
CA PHE A 145 -1.46 -11.41 -13.98
C PHE A 145 -1.44 -12.11 -15.33
N ASP A 146 -2.52 -11.95 -16.07
CA ASP A 146 -2.64 -12.42 -17.44
C ASP A 146 -2.12 -11.38 -18.46
N ASP A 147 -2.00 -11.81 -19.71
CA ASP A 147 -1.48 -10.96 -20.80
C ASP A 147 -2.40 -9.77 -21.10
N ALA A 148 -3.71 -9.92 -20.89
CA ALA A 148 -4.68 -8.86 -21.16
C ALA A 148 -4.54 -7.71 -20.14
N GLN A 149 -4.36 -8.04 -18.86
CA GLN A 149 -4.09 -7.06 -17.80
C GLN A 149 -2.79 -6.30 -18.05
N LEU A 150 -1.74 -6.99 -18.49
CA LEU A 150 -0.46 -6.35 -18.81
C LEU A 150 -0.56 -5.41 -20.02
N ALA A 151 -1.40 -5.75 -21.02
CA ALA A 151 -1.62 -4.92 -22.20
C ALA A 151 -2.38 -3.62 -21.91
N GLN A 152 -3.25 -3.60 -20.88
CA GLN A 152 -4.02 -2.40 -20.48
C GLN A 152 -3.17 -1.33 -19.77
N CYS A 153 -1.95 -1.67 -19.35
CA CYS A 153 -1.05 -0.73 -18.70
C CYS A 153 -0.64 0.40 -19.64
N SER A 154 -0.67 1.64 -19.14
CA SER A 154 -0.13 2.80 -19.85
C SER A 154 1.38 2.64 -20.13
N ASN A 155 1.89 3.36 -21.14
CA ASN A 155 3.32 3.36 -21.48
C ASN A 155 4.22 3.68 -20.26
N LYS A 156 3.76 4.52 -19.34
CA LYS A 156 4.49 4.84 -18.09
C LYS A 156 4.54 3.64 -17.14
N GLN A 157 3.42 2.94 -16.96
CA GLN A 157 3.33 1.75 -16.12
C GLN A 157 4.14 0.60 -16.72
N GLN A 158 4.09 0.38 -18.04
CA GLN A 158 4.90 -0.64 -18.72
C GLN A 158 6.41 -0.44 -18.49
N ARG A 159 6.91 0.80 -18.58
CA ARG A 159 8.33 1.10 -18.25
C ARG A 159 8.69 0.71 -16.81
N LYS A 160 7.80 0.95 -15.85
CA LYS A 160 8.03 0.57 -14.45
C LYS A 160 7.90 -0.93 -14.23
N LEU A 161 6.94 -1.59 -14.88
CA LEU A 161 6.82 -3.05 -14.83
C LEU A 161 8.08 -3.74 -15.36
N ARG A 162 8.69 -3.19 -16.42
CA ARG A 162 10.01 -3.63 -16.92
C ARG A 162 11.09 -3.52 -15.84
N ASP A 163 11.15 -2.40 -15.14
CA ASP A 163 12.13 -2.21 -14.05
C ASP A 163 11.86 -3.18 -12.89
N ILE A 164 10.59 -3.42 -12.55
CA ILE A 164 10.17 -4.38 -11.51
C ILE A 164 10.57 -5.80 -11.90
N LEU A 165 10.32 -6.23 -13.16
CA LEU A 165 10.72 -7.53 -13.68
C LEU A 165 12.23 -7.75 -13.54
N ARG A 166 13.02 -6.73 -13.88
CA ARG A 166 14.49 -6.74 -13.69
C ARG A 166 14.90 -6.74 -12.24
N LEU A 167 14.12 -6.13 -11.34
CA LEU A 167 14.47 -6.05 -9.91
C LEU A 167 14.20 -7.34 -9.15
N VAL A 168 13.16 -8.09 -9.52
CA VAL A 168 12.71 -9.27 -8.78
C VAL A 168 13.00 -10.60 -9.48
N HIS A 169 13.40 -10.56 -10.75
CA HIS A 169 13.77 -11.73 -11.56
C HIS A 169 12.80 -12.92 -11.39
N PRO A 170 11.49 -12.72 -11.60
CA PRO A 170 10.52 -13.77 -11.36
C PRO A 170 10.69 -14.92 -12.36
N LYS A 171 10.45 -16.14 -11.91
CA LYS A 171 10.35 -17.30 -12.81
C LYS A 171 8.93 -17.35 -13.40
N PRO A 172 8.77 -17.34 -14.74
CA PRO A 172 7.45 -17.45 -15.36
C PRO A 172 6.84 -18.82 -15.07
N LYS A 173 5.52 -18.88 -14.93
CA LYS A 173 4.77 -20.14 -14.75
C LYS A 173 4.50 -20.87 -16.07
N THR A 174 4.42 -20.13 -17.17
CA THR A 174 4.07 -20.67 -18.50
C THR A 174 4.97 -20.07 -19.58
N ALA A 175 5.06 -20.77 -20.71
CA ALA A 175 5.80 -20.28 -21.88
C ALA A 175 5.18 -18.98 -22.45
N ALA A 176 3.85 -18.85 -22.43
CA ALA A 176 3.15 -17.63 -22.83
C ALA A 176 3.58 -16.43 -21.97
N GLN A 177 3.54 -16.60 -20.64
CA GLN A 177 3.98 -15.56 -19.70
C GLN A 177 5.46 -15.20 -19.90
N ALA A 178 6.32 -16.20 -20.16
CA ALA A 178 7.72 -15.96 -20.48
C ALA A 178 7.90 -15.08 -21.73
N ASN A 179 7.10 -15.32 -22.77
CA ASN A 179 7.12 -14.53 -23.99
C ASN A 179 6.64 -13.09 -23.73
N THR A 180 5.52 -12.91 -23.03
CA THR A 180 5.00 -11.60 -22.67
C THR A 180 6.01 -10.78 -21.88
N TRP A 181 6.65 -11.37 -20.88
CA TRP A 181 7.68 -10.68 -20.09
C TRP A 181 8.93 -10.36 -20.90
N ARG A 182 9.30 -11.22 -21.86
CA ARG A 182 10.41 -10.94 -22.79
C ARG A 182 10.11 -9.70 -23.65
N LEU A 183 8.91 -9.61 -24.23
CA LEU A 183 8.50 -8.45 -25.03
C LEU A 183 8.50 -7.16 -24.21
N LEU A 184 7.96 -7.21 -22.98
CA LEU A 184 7.96 -6.07 -22.06
C LEU A 184 9.37 -5.62 -21.63
N THR A 185 10.35 -6.52 -21.62
CA THR A 185 11.72 -6.20 -21.21
C THR A 185 12.65 -5.81 -22.36
N SER A 186 12.29 -6.15 -23.60
CA SER A 186 13.00 -5.78 -24.83
C SER A 186 12.56 -4.44 -25.44
N ALA A 187 11.33 -3.99 -25.15
CA ALA A 187 10.88 -2.63 -25.45
C ALA A 187 11.54 -1.62 -24.50
#